data_AF-E1KU56-F1
#
_entry.id   AF-E1KU56-F1
#
_cell.length_a   1.000
_cell.length_b   1.000
_cell.length_c   1.000
_cell.angle_alpha   90.00
_cell.angle_beta   90.00
_cell.angle_gamma   90.00
#
_symmetry.space_group_name_H-M   'P 1'
#
loop_
_entity.id
_entity.type
_entity.pdbx_description
1 polymer ?
#
loop_
_entity_poly.entity_id
_entity_poly.type
_entity_poly.pdbx_seq_one_letter_code
_entity_poly.pdbx_strand_id
1 'polypeptide(L)'
;MTSPFGRAAEADLFWDESVRAKYFETDTPGVFRVERNGGVKSQPFMFQFRQNENSGKYILSDDLYFELGKYPYPLPSNSMQGMGFCTLTPGEVSTLHNLISRSNKRIAFEGEGEVQKTGDGTLFYNELVSVNDELVNEAQLEFTILSSIEPFADFLQDKYVLCRQVPMSPFKPSEMDRADICLYSLTNPIKNGTIPNVIIELKKEAGNKVAYEQVERYLKWVKNITTPEEYSKVKAYIIAPRISKIREASVSEEYRDKILMYSISTNSFVSLV
;
A
#
# COMPACT_ATOMS: atom_id res chain seq x y z
N MET A 1 22.34 -21.28 0.65
CA MET A 1 23.33 -20.20 0.49
C MET A 1 23.20 -19.71 -0.94
N THR A 2 22.73 -18.50 -1.28
CA THR A 2 23.08 -17.21 -0.68
C THR A 2 22.71 -16.11 -1.69
N SER A 3 22.18 -14.97 -1.25
CA SER A 3 22.34 -13.77 -2.07
C SER A 3 23.85 -13.51 -2.27
N PRO A 4 24.30 -13.02 -3.44
CA PRO A 4 25.71 -12.71 -3.67
C PRO A 4 26.34 -11.83 -2.59
N PHE A 5 25.54 -10.94 -1.98
CA PHE A 5 25.94 -10.09 -0.87
C PHE A 5 26.14 -10.85 0.45
N GLY A 6 25.31 -11.86 0.74
CA GLY A 6 25.46 -12.68 1.94
C GLY A 6 26.73 -13.54 1.93
N ARG A 7 27.17 -14.02 0.74
CA ARG A 7 28.45 -14.77 0.62
C ARG A 7 29.65 -13.90 0.97
N ALA A 8 29.68 -12.69 0.44
CA ALA A 8 30.80 -11.78 0.62
C ALA A 8 30.95 -11.28 2.07
N ALA A 9 29.87 -11.34 2.85
CA ALA A 9 29.81 -10.83 4.22
C ALA A 9 29.77 -11.92 5.30
N GLU A 10 29.84 -13.21 4.93
CA GLU A 10 29.66 -14.34 5.85
C GLU A 10 28.41 -14.20 6.75
N ALA A 11 27.35 -13.57 6.23
CA ALA A 11 26.18 -13.26 7.02
C ALA A 11 25.35 -14.53 7.24
N ASP A 12 25.10 -14.87 8.51
CA ASP A 12 24.06 -15.81 8.89
C ASP A 12 22.76 -15.38 8.19
N LEU A 13 22.05 -16.32 7.60
CA LEU A 13 21.02 -16.11 6.56
C LEU A 13 19.82 -15.23 6.97
N PHE A 14 19.80 -14.74 8.21
CA PHE A 14 18.88 -13.77 8.75
C PHE A 14 19.62 -12.46 8.82
N TRP A 15 19.07 -11.43 8.16
CA TRP A 15 19.54 -10.08 8.33
C TRP A 15 19.08 -9.57 9.71
N ASP A 16 19.65 -10.14 10.77
CA ASP A 16 19.50 -9.62 12.12
C ASP A 16 20.34 -8.35 12.22
N GLU A 17 19.68 -7.20 12.09
CA GLU A 17 20.35 -5.93 12.28
C GLU A 17 20.72 -5.73 13.75
N SER A 18 20.06 -6.38 14.72
CA SER A 18 20.25 -6.10 16.15
C SER A 18 21.70 -6.31 16.63
N VAL A 19 22.45 -7.22 15.99
CA VAL A 19 23.86 -7.49 16.31
C VAL A 19 24.83 -6.43 15.80
N ARG A 20 24.39 -5.46 14.98
CA ARG A 20 25.29 -4.38 14.56
C ARG A 20 25.60 -3.48 15.75
N ALA A 21 26.86 -3.09 15.88
CA ALA A 21 27.35 -2.23 16.97
C ALA A 21 26.61 -0.89 17.17
N LYS A 22 25.84 -0.45 16.17
CA LYS A 22 25.00 0.74 16.22
C LYS A 22 23.61 0.50 16.82
N TYR A 23 23.24 -0.74 17.12
CA TYR A 23 21.98 -1.05 17.75
C TYR A 23 22.15 -1.62 19.14
N PHE A 24 21.19 -1.29 19.99
CA PHE A 24 21.12 -1.73 21.36
C PHE A 24 19.88 -2.60 21.50
N GLU A 25 20.07 -3.84 21.92
CA GLU A 25 19.00 -4.79 22.21
C GLU A 25 18.03 -4.23 23.25
N THR A 26 16.78 -4.68 23.19
CA THR A 26 15.79 -4.47 24.24
C THR A 26 15.32 -5.81 24.78
N ASP A 27 14.48 -5.78 25.81
CA ASP A 27 13.89 -6.99 26.40
C ASP A 27 12.92 -7.72 25.44
N THR A 28 12.59 -7.10 24.30
CA THR A 28 11.69 -7.63 23.28
C THR A 28 12.49 -8.07 22.06
N PRO A 29 12.52 -9.38 21.71
CA PRO A 29 13.22 -9.86 20.52
C PRO A 29 12.79 -9.15 19.23
N GLY A 30 13.75 -8.79 18.39
CA GLY A 30 13.50 -8.08 17.12
C GLY A 30 13.22 -6.57 17.28
N VAL A 31 13.20 -6.07 18.51
CA VAL A 31 13.14 -4.64 18.84
C VAL A 31 14.52 -4.17 19.29
N PHE A 32 14.92 -3.00 18.79
CA PHE A 32 16.24 -2.43 19.05
C PHE A 32 16.20 -0.91 19.09
N ARG A 33 17.18 -0.29 19.74
CA ARG A 33 17.42 1.17 19.68
C ARG A 33 18.61 1.46 18.79
N VAL A 34 18.58 2.55 18.02
CA VAL A 34 19.75 3.00 17.21
C VAL A 34 20.73 3.84 18.02
N GLU A 35 20.29 4.34 19.17
CA GLU A 35 21.08 5.08 20.15
C GLU A 35 20.70 4.57 21.54
N ARG A 36 21.63 4.53 22.50
CA ARG A 36 21.37 3.95 23.84
C ARG A 36 20.09 4.51 24.50
N ASN A 37 19.83 5.80 24.29
CA ASN A 37 18.67 6.50 24.84
C ASN A 37 17.64 6.89 23.76
N GLY A 38 17.78 6.38 22.54
CA GLY A 38 16.89 6.69 21.43
C GLY A 38 15.59 5.89 21.46
N GLY A 39 14.66 6.24 20.58
CA GLY A 39 13.43 5.49 20.37
C GLY A 39 13.68 4.05 19.92
N VAL A 40 12.74 3.17 20.27
CA VAL A 40 12.71 1.76 19.88
C VAL A 40 12.26 1.60 18.43
N LYS A 41 12.81 0.61 17.73
CA LYS A 41 12.50 0.26 16.34
C LYS A 41 12.36 -1.26 16.22
N SER A 42 11.52 -1.73 15.31
CA SER A 42 11.38 -3.16 14.99
C SER A 42 12.13 -3.49 13.70
N GLN A 43 12.65 -4.72 13.62
CA GLN A 43 13.19 -5.28 12.39
C GLN A 43 12.08 -5.33 11.31
N PRO A 44 12.37 -4.94 10.05
CA PRO A 44 11.39 -5.02 8.97
C PRO A 44 11.14 -6.48 8.56
N PHE A 45 10.00 -6.71 7.91
CA PHE A 45 9.64 -8.01 7.36
C PHE A 45 10.68 -8.54 6.36
N MET A 46 11.04 -9.82 6.48
CA MET A 46 11.84 -10.52 5.47
C MET A 46 10.96 -11.45 4.63
N PHE A 47 10.87 -11.17 3.34
CA PHE A 47 10.21 -12.08 2.39
C PHE A 47 11.15 -13.22 2.00
N GLN A 48 10.62 -14.44 2.00
CA GLN A 48 11.29 -15.59 1.39
C GLN A 48 10.50 -16.01 0.17
N PHE A 49 11.13 -15.91 -0.99
CA PHE A 49 10.59 -16.46 -2.21
C PHE A 49 10.92 -17.95 -2.25
N ARG A 50 9.89 -18.78 -2.39
CA ARG A 50 10.03 -20.23 -2.59
C ARG A 50 9.96 -20.54 -4.06
N GLN A 51 10.70 -21.57 -4.49
CA GLN A 51 10.63 -22.02 -5.87
C GLN A 51 9.26 -22.67 -6.14
N ASN A 52 8.80 -22.53 -7.38
CA ASN A 52 7.59 -23.15 -7.92
C ASN A 52 7.76 -23.37 -9.44
N GLU A 53 6.73 -23.89 -10.09
CA GLU A 53 6.71 -24.16 -11.53
C GLU A 53 6.93 -22.92 -12.42
N ASN A 54 6.73 -21.72 -11.86
CA ASN A 54 6.92 -20.45 -12.54
C ASN A 54 8.26 -19.78 -12.23
N SER A 55 9.09 -20.40 -11.38
CA SER A 55 10.41 -19.87 -11.03
C SER A 55 11.32 -19.75 -12.25
N GLY A 56 11.99 -18.60 -12.34
CA GLY A 56 12.87 -18.22 -13.46
C GLY A 56 12.14 -17.91 -14.77
N LYS A 57 10.81 -18.04 -14.85
CA LYS A 57 10.06 -17.57 -16.02
C LYS A 57 10.05 -16.06 -16.05
N TYR A 58 10.16 -15.50 -17.25
CA TYR A 58 10.08 -14.05 -17.44
C TYR A 58 9.24 -13.72 -18.68
N ILE A 59 8.81 -12.46 -18.74
CA ILE A 59 8.15 -11.86 -19.89
C ILE A 59 8.94 -10.62 -20.31
N LEU A 60 8.74 -10.13 -21.53
CA LEU A 60 9.23 -8.81 -21.88
C LEU A 60 8.29 -7.76 -21.26
N SER A 61 8.80 -6.58 -20.95
CA SER A 61 7.99 -5.47 -20.44
C SER A 61 6.81 -5.17 -21.36
N ASP A 62 7.03 -5.25 -22.68
CA ASP A 62 6.05 -4.95 -23.71
C ASP A 62 4.86 -5.92 -23.66
N ASP A 63 5.10 -7.19 -23.29
CA ASP A 63 4.04 -8.20 -23.12
C ASP A 63 3.03 -7.73 -22.06
N LEU A 64 3.52 -7.13 -20.96
CA LEU A 64 2.67 -6.54 -19.93
C LEU A 64 2.02 -5.24 -20.42
N TYR A 65 2.79 -4.34 -21.05
CA TYR A 65 2.28 -3.06 -21.54
C TYR A 65 1.12 -3.22 -22.53
N PHE A 66 1.16 -4.20 -23.43
CA PHE A 66 0.07 -4.43 -24.38
C PHE A 66 -1.20 -4.96 -23.71
N GLU A 67 -1.08 -5.81 -22.70
CA GLU A 67 -2.23 -6.27 -21.93
C GLU A 67 -2.86 -5.13 -21.12
N LEU A 68 -2.02 -4.33 -20.46
CA LEU A 68 -2.48 -3.21 -19.64
C LEU A 68 -2.96 -2.02 -20.48
N GLY A 69 -2.48 -1.86 -21.72
CA GLY A 69 -2.93 -0.83 -22.66
C GLY A 69 -4.39 -0.99 -23.12
N LYS A 70 -5.04 -2.12 -22.79
CA LYS A 70 -6.46 -2.34 -23.04
C LYS A 70 -7.36 -1.54 -22.10
N TYR A 71 -6.82 -1.06 -20.98
CA TYR A 71 -7.56 -0.23 -20.04
C TYR A 71 -7.52 1.24 -20.49
N PRO A 72 -8.67 1.93 -20.58
CA PRO A 72 -8.73 3.32 -21.04
C PRO A 72 -8.33 4.34 -19.96
N TYR A 73 -7.58 3.91 -18.95
CA TYR A 73 -7.22 4.70 -17.77
C TYR A 73 -5.85 4.27 -17.24
N PRO A 74 -5.15 5.14 -16.50
CA PRO A 74 -3.83 4.86 -15.96
C PRO A 74 -3.92 3.73 -14.94
N LEU A 75 -2.92 2.87 -14.99
CA LEU A 75 -2.63 1.89 -13.96
C LEU A 75 -1.28 2.27 -13.31
N PRO A 76 -1.07 1.90 -12.04
CA PRO A 76 0.19 2.14 -11.34
C PRO A 76 1.46 1.79 -12.14
N SER A 77 1.51 0.65 -12.82
CA SER A 77 2.67 0.23 -13.64
C SER A 77 2.97 1.17 -14.80
N ASN A 78 1.96 1.87 -15.31
CA ASN A 78 2.04 2.70 -16.50
C ASN A 78 2.25 4.18 -16.17
N SER A 79 2.31 4.54 -14.89
CA SER A 79 2.32 5.92 -14.41
C SER A 79 3.49 6.27 -13.48
N MET A 80 4.32 5.29 -13.09
CA MET A 80 5.34 5.51 -12.06
C MET A 80 6.71 4.93 -12.43
N GLN A 81 7.71 5.81 -12.59
CA GLN A 81 9.12 5.47 -12.69
C GLN A 81 9.76 5.50 -11.29
N GLY A 82 10.43 4.41 -10.87
CA GLY A 82 11.31 4.42 -9.70
C GLY A 82 10.72 4.09 -8.33
N MET A 83 9.57 3.41 -8.24
CA MET A 83 8.97 3.00 -6.94
C MET A 83 8.81 1.47 -6.79
N GLY A 84 8.83 1.00 -5.54
CA GLY A 84 8.87 -0.42 -5.15
C GLY A 84 7.56 -1.21 -5.28
N PHE A 85 7.58 -2.47 -4.84
CA PHE A 85 6.61 -3.55 -5.11
C PHE A 85 5.13 -3.31 -4.74
N CYS A 86 4.79 -2.32 -3.91
CA CYS A 86 3.41 -2.11 -3.40
C CYS A 86 2.54 -1.16 -4.26
N THR A 87 2.86 -1.02 -5.53
CA THR A 87 2.15 -0.12 -6.46
C THR A 87 1.19 -0.86 -7.37
N LEU A 88 1.45 -2.11 -7.76
CA LEU A 88 0.58 -2.85 -8.68
C LEU A 88 -0.76 -3.21 -8.03
N THR A 89 -1.85 -2.92 -8.74
CA THR A 89 -3.21 -3.36 -8.39
C THR A 89 -3.34 -4.88 -8.49
N PRO A 90 -4.33 -5.51 -7.80
CA PRO A 90 -4.62 -6.93 -7.98
C PRO A 90 -4.85 -7.36 -9.43
N GLY A 91 -5.47 -6.51 -10.24
CA GLY A 91 -5.67 -6.77 -11.67
C GLY A 91 -4.35 -6.81 -12.44
N GLU A 92 -3.42 -5.90 -12.17
CA GLU A 92 -2.08 -5.91 -12.76
C GLU A 92 -1.27 -7.13 -12.30
N VAL A 93 -1.31 -7.45 -11.00
CA VAL A 93 -0.62 -8.64 -10.45
C VAL A 93 -1.17 -9.92 -11.09
N SER A 94 -2.49 -10.04 -11.23
CA SER A 94 -3.13 -11.20 -11.86
C SER A 94 -2.77 -11.31 -13.33
N THR A 95 -2.71 -10.19 -14.05
CA THR A 95 -2.30 -10.12 -15.45
C THR A 95 -0.85 -10.55 -15.62
N LEU A 96 0.04 -9.99 -14.80
CA LEU A 96 1.47 -10.34 -14.76
C LEU A 96 1.67 -11.82 -14.45
N HIS A 97 0.99 -12.34 -13.43
CA HIS A 97 1.06 -13.75 -13.05
C HIS A 97 0.60 -14.66 -14.21
N ASN A 98 -0.51 -14.33 -14.87
CA ASN A 98 -1.01 -15.07 -16.01
C ASN A 98 -0.01 -15.09 -17.18
N LEU A 99 0.59 -13.94 -17.51
CA LEU A 99 1.60 -13.85 -18.55
C LEU A 99 2.85 -14.67 -18.21
N ILE A 100 3.36 -14.56 -16.98
CA ILE A 100 4.50 -15.36 -16.50
C ILE A 100 4.17 -16.85 -16.56
N SER A 101 2.99 -17.26 -16.11
CA SER A 101 2.61 -18.68 -16.07
C SER A 101 2.62 -19.34 -17.46
N ARG A 102 2.24 -18.58 -18.49
CA ARG A 102 2.18 -19.00 -19.90
C ARG A 102 3.49 -18.78 -20.66
N SER A 103 4.47 -18.11 -20.06
CA SER A 103 5.74 -17.85 -20.73
C SER A 103 6.57 -19.11 -20.85
N ASN A 104 7.09 -19.34 -22.06
CA ASN A 104 8.10 -20.37 -22.32
C ASN A 104 9.53 -19.82 -22.16
N LYS A 105 9.68 -18.51 -21.90
CA LYS A 105 10.98 -17.87 -21.70
C LYS A 105 11.42 -18.08 -20.25
N ARG A 106 12.66 -18.52 -20.06
CA ARG A 106 13.22 -18.82 -18.74
C ARG A 106 14.67 -18.37 -18.66
N ILE A 107 15.05 -17.82 -17.51
CA ILE A 107 16.44 -17.58 -17.16
C ILE A 107 16.97 -18.87 -16.51
N ALA A 108 18.18 -19.29 -16.88
CA ALA A 108 18.84 -20.40 -16.20
C ALA A 108 19.19 -19.95 -14.76
N PHE A 109 18.67 -20.65 -13.76
CA PHE A 109 18.95 -20.41 -12.33
C PHE A 109 19.37 -21.68 -11.61
N GLU A 110 19.73 -22.72 -12.38
CA GLU A 110 20.18 -23.99 -11.86
C GLU A 110 21.43 -23.79 -10.98
N GLY A 111 21.42 -24.39 -9.78
CA GLY A 111 22.53 -24.30 -8.82
C GLY A 111 22.37 -23.27 -7.70
N GLU A 112 21.35 -22.39 -7.74
CA GLU A 112 21.15 -21.39 -6.67
C GLU A 112 20.51 -21.96 -5.38
N GLY A 113 20.01 -23.19 -5.43
CA GLY A 113 19.40 -23.90 -4.29
C GLY A 113 18.17 -23.20 -3.70
N GLU A 114 17.44 -23.89 -2.81
CA GLU A 114 16.49 -23.19 -1.94
C GLU A 114 17.23 -22.57 -0.76
N VAL A 115 16.91 -21.31 -0.47
CA VAL A 115 17.37 -20.63 0.75
C VAL A 115 16.62 -21.26 1.93
N GLN A 116 17.25 -22.21 2.62
CA GLN A 116 16.72 -22.82 3.84
C GLN A 116 16.89 -21.85 5.02
N LYS A 117 15.79 -21.51 5.69
CA LYS A 117 15.81 -20.68 6.91
C LYS A 117 16.15 -21.56 8.12
N THR A 118 16.99 -21.07 9.01
CA THR A 118 17.36 -21.71 10.28
C THR A 118 16.97 -20.86 11.49
N GLY A 119 16.09 -21.33 12.36
CA GLY A 119 15.61 -20.56 13.52
C GLY A 119 14.23 -19.94 13.30
N ASP A 120 13.67 -19.38 14.37
CA ASP A 120 12.33 -18.79 14.35
C ASP A 120 12.40 -17.37 13.78
N GLY A 121 11.54 -17.07 12.80
CA GLY A 121 11.45 -15.71 12.27
C GLY A 121 10.88 -14.78 13.33
N THR A 122 11.63 -13.76 13.72
CA THR A 122 11.11 -12.72 14.62
C THR A 122 10.13 -11.84 13.87
N LEU A 123 8.89 -11.76 14.37
CA LEU A 123 7.84 -10.95 13.79
C LEU A 123 8.13 -9.47 13.96
N PHE A 124 7.61 -8.66 13.03
CA PHE A 124 7.46 -7.23 13.26
C PHE A 124 6.65 -7.03 14.54
N TYR A 125 7.17 -6.26 15.49
CA TYR A 125 6.46 -5.98 16.73
C TYR A 125 5.37 -4.95 16.46
N ASN A 126 4.14 -5.42 16.29
CA ASN A 126 2.99 -4.61 15.88
C ASN A 126 2.65 -3.50 16.87
N GLU A 127 2.94 -3.66 18.17
CA GLU A 127 2.66 -2.62 19.18
C GLU A 127 3.60 -1.41 19.08
N LEU A 128 4.65 -1.46 18.26
CA LEU A 128 5.48 -0.28 17.93
C LEU A 128 4.83 0.65 16.92
N VAL A 129 3.66 0.29 16.40
CA VAL A 129 2.95 1.07 15.41
C VAL A 129 1.57 1.40 15.93
N SER A 130 1.39 2.66 16.32
CA SER A 130 0.13 3.16 16.84
C SER A 130 -0.36 4.34 16.01
N VAL A 131 -1.64 4.33 15.65
CA VAL A 131 -2.30 5.48 15.00
C VAL A 131 -2.37 6.70 15.92
N ASN A 132 -2.21 6.51 17.23
CA ASN A 132 -2.27 7.55 18.25
C ASN A 132 -0.90 8.18 18.55
N ASP A 133 0.17 7.70 17.92
CA ASP A 133 1.51 8.26 18.12
C ASP A 133 1.61 9.67 17.54
N GLU A 134 2.53 10.47 18.06
CA GLU A 134 2.80 11.80 17.51
C GLU A 134 3.32 11.65 16.06
N LEU A 135 2.43 11.90 15.10
CA LEU A 135 2.74 11.76 13.68
C LEU A 135 3.74 12.83 13.25
N VAL A 136 4.98 12.41 12.96
CA VAL A 136 6.04 13.29 12.45
C VAL A 136 5.76 13.68 10.99
N ASN A 137 5.16 12.78 10.20
CA ASN A 137 4.76 13.05 8.82
C ASN A 137 3.67 12.08 8.30
N GLU A 138 3.13 12.36 7.11
CA GLU A 138 2.08 11.54 6.47
C GLU A 138 2.57 10.12 6.12
N ALA A 139 3.85 9.95 5.82
CA ALA A 139 4.41 8.63 5.52
C ALA A 139 4.39 7.69 6.73
N GLN A 140 4.46 8.21 7.96
CA GLN A 140 4.26 7.40 9.17
C GLN A 140 2.81 6.95 9.31
N LEU A 141 1.84 7.84 9.08
CA LEU A 141 0.43 7.46 9.09
C LEU A 141 0.13 6.43 7.99
N GLU A 142 0.69 6.63 6.79
CA GLU A 142 0.60 5.68 5.68
C GLU A 142 1.17 4.32 6.10
N PHE A 143 2.38 4.30 6.68
CA PHE A 143 3.00 3.07 7.17
C PHE A 143 2.15 2.38 8.24
N THR A 144 1.58 3.14 9.19
CA THR A 144 0.70 2.61 10.23
C THR A 144 -0.49 1.89 9.64
N ILE A 145 -1.20 2.52 8.71
CA ILE A 145 -2.38 1.92 8.05
C ILE A 145 -1.98 0.73 7.18
N LEU A 146 -0.83 0.81 6.48
CA LEU A 146 -0.31 -0.29 5.67
C LEU A 146 0.11 -1.50 6.51
N SER A 147 0.59 -1.26 7.74
CA SER A 147 1.01 -2.32 8.67
C SER A 147 -0.17 -3.04 9.31
N SER A 148 -1.28 -2.32 9.58
CA SER A 148 -2.53 -2.89 10.05
C SER A 148 -3.71 -1.96 9.76
N ILE A 149 -4.75 -2.51 9.14
CA ILE A 149 -6.05 -1.84 9.00
C ILE A 149 -6.99 -2.12 10.18
N GLU A 150 -6.58 -2.93 11.14
CA GLU A 150 -7.38 -3.31 12.31
C GLU A 150 -7.98 -2.12 13.06
N PRO A 151 -7.28 -0.97 13.25
CA PRO A 151 -7.87 0.22 13.88
C PRO A 151 -9.11 0.77 13.15
N PHE A 152 -9.36 0.34 11.91
CA PHE A 152 -10.44 0.80 11.06
C PHE A 152 -11.40 -0.34 10.67
N ALA A 153 -11.27 -1.51 11.30
CA ALA A 153 -12.05 -2.72 10.97
C ALA A 153 -13.57 -2.52 11.10
N ASP A 154 -14.01 -1.61 11.97
CA ASP A 154 -15.43 -1.28 12.17
C ASP A 154 -16.12 -0.85 10.87
N PHE A 155 -15.39 -0.18 9.97
CA PHE A 155 -15.94 0.34 8.72
C PHE A 155 -15.24 -0.19 7.46
N LEU A 156 -14.13 -0.91 7.60
CA LEU A 156 -13.43 -1.62 6.52
C LEU A 156 -13.65 -3.13 6.66
N GLN A 157 -14.82 -3.61 6.24
CA GLN A 157 -15.34 -4.93 6.61
C GLN A 157 -15.04 -6.07 5.60
N ASP A 158 -14.08 -5.90 4.70
CA ASP A 158 -13.75 -6.89 3.66
C ASP A 158 -12.30 -7.37 3.77
N LYS A 159 -11.98 -8.41 3.00
CA LYS A 159 -10.59 -8.77 2.73
C LYS A 159 -10.07 -7.90 1.59
N TYR A 160 -9.11 -7.07 1.92
CA TYR A 160 -8.54 -6.12 0.96
C TYR A 160 -7.10 -6.47 0.59
N VAL A 161 -6.74 -6.15 -0.65
CA VAL A 161 -5.35 -5.88 -1.02
C VAL A 161 -5.14 -4.37 -0.95
N LEU A 162 -4.04 -3.96 -0.31
CA LEU A 162 -3.66 -2.56 -0.18
C LEU A 162 -2.68 -2.18 -1.29
N CYS A 163 -2.92 -1.04 -1.92
CA CYS A 163 -1.95 -0.37 -2.78
C CYS A 163 -1.76 1.06 -2.28
N ARG A 164 -0.54 1.58 -2.41
CA ARG A 164 -0.19 2.95 -2.03
C ARG A 164 0.09 3.82 -3.25
N GLN A 165 -0.13 5.13 -3.09
CA GLN A 165 0.26 6.13 -4.08
C GLN A 165 -0.35 5.83 -5.46
N VAL A 166 -1.63 5.47 -5.48
CA VAL A 166 -2.32 5.03 -6.69
C VAL A 166 -2.67 6.25 -7.55
N PRO A 167 -2.32 6.27 -8.84
CA PRO A 167 -2.63 7.37 -9.73
C PRO A 167 -4.15 7.59 -9.83
N MET A 168 -4.58 8.82 -9.56
CA MET A 168 -5.95 9.28 -9.70
C MET A 168 -5.98 10.39 -10.74
N SER A 169 -6.59 10.12 -11.90
CA SER A 169 -6.70 11.03 -13.05
C SER A 169 -5.41 11.24 -13.88
N PRO A 170 -5.33 10.71 -15.12
CA PRO A 170 -4.12 10.74 -15.96
C PRO A 170 -3.82 12.09 -16.63
N PHE A 171 -4.72 13.07 -16.57
CA PHE A 171 -4.67 14.24 -17.47
C PHE A 171 -3.61 15.29 -17.09
N LYS A 172 -2.77 15.01 -16.09
CA LYS A 172 -1.64 15.84 -15.71
C LYS A 172 -0.33 15.07 -15.97
N PRO A 173 0.39 15.34 -17.09
CA PRO A 173 1.68 14.70 -17.37
C PRO A 173 2.77 15.03 -16.33
N SER A 174 2.59 16.11 -15.57
CA SER A 174 3.35 16.47 -14.36
C SER A 174 2.37 16.73 -13.21
N GLU A 175 2.68 16.29 -11.99
CA GLU A 175 1.79 16.45 -10.82
C GLU A 175 0.47 15.67 -10.94
N MET A 176 0.53 14.43 -11.43
CA MET A 176 -0.61 13.50 -11.38
C MET A 176 -1.05 13.34 -9.93
N ASP A 177 -2.32 13.62 -9.66
CA ASP A 177 -2.89 13.41 -8.33
C ASP A 177 -2.80 11.90 -7.99
N ARG A 178 -2.49 11.58 -6.74
CA ARG A 178 -2.39 10.19 -6.26
C ARG A 178 -3.16 10.06 -4.97
N ALA A 179 -3.95 9.00 -4.86
CA ALA A 179 -4.52 8.62 -3.59
C ALA A 179 -3.44 7.97 -2.74
N ASP A 180 -3.37 8.34 -1.46
CA ASP A 180 -2.37 7.81 -0.54
C ASP A 180 -2.49 6.29 -0.40
N ILE A 181 -3.72 5.81 -0.11
CA ILE A 181 -4.00 4.38 0.05
C ILE A 181 -5.27 4.02 -0.73
N CYS A 182 -5.24 2.87 -1.38
CA CYS A 182 -6.37 2.27 -2.06
C CYS A 182 -6.54 0.82 -1.60
N LEU A 183 -7.80 0.44 -1.32
CA LEU A 183 -8.15 -0.92 -0.95
C LEU A 183 -8.96 -1.57 -2.07
N TYR A 184 -8.53 -2.75 -2.47
CA TYR A 184 -9.15 -3.55 -3.50
C TYR A 184 -9.78 -4.77 -2.85
N SER A 185 -11.11 -4.86 -2.96
CA SER A 185 -11.86 -5.98 -2.41
C SER A 185 -11.48 -7.27 -3.14
N LEU A 186 -11.15 -8.30 -2.37
CA LEU A 186 -10.95 -9.65 -2.90
C LEU A 186 -12.27 -10.37 -3.17
N THR A 187 -13.36 -9.96 -2.54
CA THR A 187 -14.68 -10.59 -2.68
C THR A 187 -15.53 -9.95 -3.76
N ASN A 188 -15.39 -8.64 -3.95
CA ASN A 188 -16.19 -7.80 -4.85
C ASN A 188 -15.28 -6.86 -5.68
N PRO A 189 -14.36 -7.40 -6.50
CA PRO A 189 -13.43 -6.60 -7.27
C PRO A 189 -14.13 -5.77 -8.35
N ILE A 190 -13.70 -4.53 -8.55
CA ILE A 190 -14.17 -3.67 -9.65
C ILE A 190 -13.19 -3.79 -10.83
N LYS A 191 -13.71 -4.06 -12.03
CA LYS A 191 -12.91 -4.26 -13.26
C LYS A 191 -11.75 -5.25 -13.09
N ASN A 192 -12.01 -6.38 -12.43
CA ASN A 192 -11.00 -7.40 -12.09
C ASN A 192 -9.89 -6.89 -11.17
N GLY A 193 -10.21 -5.93 -10.30
CA GLY A 193 -9.28 -5.42 -9.30
C GLY A 193 -8.31 -4.38 -9.83
N THR A 194 -8.64 -3.68 -10.92
CA THR A 194 -7.86 -2.52 -11.40
C THR A 194 -8.40 -1.19 -10.86
N ILE A 195 -9.63 -1.16 -10.36
CA ILE A 195 -10.25 0.01 -9.72
C ILE A 195 -10.45 -0.28 -8.23
N PRO A 196 -10.09 0.65 -7.33
CA PRO A 196 -10.23 0.44 -5.89
C PRO A 196 -11.69 0.49 -5.45
N ASN A 197 -12.01 -0.30 -4.42
CA ASN A 197 -13.29 -0.24 -3.71
C ASN A 197 -13.26 0.84 -2.63
N VAL A 198 -12.09 1.11 -2.05
CA VAL A 198 -11.94 2.16 -1.05
C VAL A 198 -10.75 3.04 -1.42
N ILE A 199 -10.96 4.35 -1.37
CA ILE A 199 -9.93 5.37 -1.55
C ILE A 199 -9.74 6.07 -0.22
N ILE A 200 -8.51 6.15 0.27
CA ILE A 200 -8.18 6.80 1.53
C ILE A 200 -7.16 7.92 1.25
N GLU A 201 -7.55 9.13 1.63
CA GLU A 201 -6.67 10.30 1.66
C GLU A 201 -6.25 10.58 3.10
N LEU A 202 -4.95 10.75 3.31
CA LEU A 202 -4.36 10.98 4.62
C LEU A 202 -3.99 12.45 4.79
N LYS A 203 -4.11 12.94 6.03
CA LYS A 203 -3.55 14.24 6.42
C LYS A 203 -2.85 14.12 7.76
N LYS A 204 -1.61 14.62 7.84
CA LYS A 204 -0.84 14.62 9.11
C LYS A 204 -1.39 15.60 10.15
N GLU A 205 -2.12 16.62 9.73
CA GLU A 205 -2.64 17.67 10.63
C GLU A 205 -4.17 17.63 10.68
N ALA A 206 -4.83 18.39 9.80
CA ALA A 206 -6.27 18.48 9.75
C ALA A 206 -6.80 18.10 8.37
N GLY A 207 -7.78 17.19 8.32
CA GLY A 207 -8.64 17.04 7.17
C GLY A 207 -9.48 18.30 7.01
N ASN A 208 -9.30 19.02 5.90
CA ASN A 208 -9.96 20.29 5.65
C ASN A 208 -10.67 20.27 4.28
N LYS A 209 -11.28 21.39 3.90
CA LYS A 209 -11.99 21.50 2.63
C LYS A 209 -11.13 21.15 1.41
N VAL A 210 -9.84 21.48 1.42
CA VAL A 210 -8.92 21.18 0.31
C VAL A 210 -8.73 19.67 0.17
N ALA A 211 -8.59 18.95 1.29
CA ALA A 211 -8.55 17.48 1.28
C ALA A 211 -9.87 16.89 0.76
N TYR A 212 -11.01 17.48 1.14
CA TYR A 212 -12.32 17.07 0.64
C TYR A 212 -12.44 17.25 -0.89
N GLU A 213 -12.08 18.44 -1.39
CA GLU A 213 -12.08 18.74 -2.83
C GLU A 213 -11.10 17.86 -3.60
N GLN A 214 -10.00 17.43 -2.98
CA GLN A 214 -9.07 16.47 -3.57
C GLN A 214 -9.71 15.09 -3.75
N VAL A 215 -10.37 14.56 -2.72
CA VAL A 215 -11.10 13.30 -2.82
C VAL A 215 -12.27 13.39 -3.81
N GLU A 216 -12.97 14.53 -3.89
CA GLU A 216 -14.00 14.75 -4.92
C GLU A 216 -13.44 14.60 -6.33
N ARG A 217 -12.23 15.11 -6.61
CA ARG A 217 -11.59 14.94 -7.92
C ARG A 217 -11.33 13.46 -8.23
N TYR A 218 -10.96 12.68 -7.23
CA TYR A 218 -10.72 11.23 -7.39
C TYR A 218 -12.02 10.52 -7.75
N LEU A 219 -13.08 10.79 -7.00
CA LEU A 219 -14.39 10.20 -7.23
C LEU A 219 -14.98 10.61 -8.58
N LYS A 220 -14.82 11.89 -8.99
CA LYS A 220 -15.21 12.37 -10.33
C LYS A 220 -14.53 11.56 -11.43
N TRP A 221 -13.22 11.34 -11.29
CA TRP A 221 -12.46 10.54 -12.25
C TRP A 221 -12.91 9.07 -12.25
N VAL A 222 -13.02 8.42 -11.08
CA VAL A 222 -13.46 7.03 -10.98
C VAL A 222 -14.85 6.84 -11.59
N LYS A 223 -15.78 7.77 -11.32
CA LYS A 223 -17.12 7.75 -11.92
C LYS A 223 -17.08 7.79 -13.44
N ASN A 224 -16.17 8.57 -14.04
CA ASN A 224 -16.05 8.67 -15.50
C ASN A 224 -15.54 7.38 -16.16
N ILE A 225 -14.82 6.54 -15.42
CA ILE A 225 -14.22 5.31 -15.96
C ILE A 225 -14.94 4.04 -15.49
N THR A 226 -16.06 4.16 -14.79
CA THR A 226 -16.86 3.04 -14.24
C THR A 226 -18.32 3.16 -14.65
N THR A 227 -19.06 2.04 -14.60
CA THR A 227 -20.53 2.06 -14.69
C THR A 227 -21.14 2.54 -13.36
N PRO A 228 -22.43 2.94 -13.34
CA PRO A 228 -23.09 3.32 -12.09
C PRO A 228 -23.07 2.21 -11.02
N GLU A 229 -23.22 0.94 -11.44
CA GLU A 229 -23.16 -0.21 -10.55
C GLU A 229 -21.75 -0.40 -9.97
N GLU A 230 -20.71 -0.32 -10.81
CA GLU A 230 -19.32 -0.37 -10.37
C GLU A 230 -19.00 0.78 -9.40
N TYR A 231 -19.36 2.01 -9.76
CA TYR A 231 -19.13 3.19 -8.94
C TYR A 231 -19.84 3.13 -7.58
N SER A 232 -21.01 2.49 -7.51
CA SER A 232 -21.74 2.32 -6.23
C SER A 232 -20.95 1.53 -5.19
N LYS A 233 -20.01 0.68 -5.61
CA LYS A 233 -19.15 -0.15 -4.76
C LYS A 233 -17.93 0.60 -4.22
N VAL A 234 -17.67 1.81 -4.71
CA VAL A 234 -16.55 2.66 -4.28
C VAL A 234 -16.94 3.43 -3.02
N LYS A 235 -16.04 3.60 -2.07
CA LYS A 235 -16.16 4.52 -0.93
C LYS A 235 -14.89 5.35 -0.80
N ALA A 236 -15.00 6.56 -0.25
CA ALA A 236 -13.83 7.37 0.02
C ALA A 236 -13.77 7.83 1.47
N TYR A 237 -12.56 7.88 2.01
CA TYR A 237 -12.29 8.30 3.37
C TYR A 237 -11.22 9.38 3.40
N ILE A 238 -11.40 10.35 4.29
CA ILE A 238 -10.35 11.26 4.72
C ILE A 238 -10.01 10.88 6.15
N ILE A 239 -8.78 10.44 6.39
CA ILE A 239 -8.31 10.06 7.72
C ILE A 239 -7.24 11.06 8.16
N ALA A 240 -7.48 11.69 9.31
CA ALA A 240 -6.57 12.69 9.86
C ALA A 240 -6.66 12.70 11.39
N PRO A 241 -5.65 13.24 12.10
CA PRO A 241 -5.74 13.46 13.55
C PRO A 241 -7.00 14.23 13.95
N ARG A 242 -7.37 15.25 13.18
CA ARG A 242 -8.60 16.04 13.38
C ARG A 242 -9.24 16.41 12.05
N ILE A 243 -10.54 16.69 12.07
CA ILE A 243 -11.28 17.20 10.91
C ILE A 243 -11.73 18.63 11.21
N SER A 244 -11.41 19.56 10.31
CA SER A 244 -11.87 20.94 10.36
C SER A 244 -13.36 21.02 10.03
N LYS A 245 -14.05 22.03 10.57
CA LYS A 245 -15.45 22.31 10.18
C LYS A 245 -15.52 22.63 8.69
N ILE A 246 -16.23 21.80 7.93
CA ILE A 246 -16.47 21.99 6.49
C ILE A 246 -17.96 22.17 6.29
N ARG A 247 -18.36 23.27 5.65
CA ARG A 247 -19.78 23.58 5.45
C ARG A 247 -20.36 22.73 4.32
N GLU A 248 -21.53 22.14 4.51
CA GLU A 248 -22.23 21.35 3.47
C GLU A 248 -22.41 22.15 2.17
N ALA A 249 -22.82 23.41 2.31
CA ALA A 249 -23.03 24.32 1.18
C ALA A 249 -21.74 24.67 0.42
N SER A 250 -20.57 24.34 0.97
CA SER A 250 -19.27 24.65 0.37
C SER A 250 -18.68 23.50 -0.46
N VAL A 251 -19.32 22.33 -0.45
CA VAL A 251 -18.89 21.12 -1.17
C VAL A 251 -20.00 20.61 -2.09
N SER A 252 -19.64 19.77 -3.06
CA SER A 252 -20.59 19.22 -4.03
C SER A 252 -21.58 18.27 -3.36
N GLU A 253 -22.89 18.52 -3.55
CA GLU A 253 -23.96 17.69 -2.97
C GLU A 253 -23.83 16.21 -3.34
N GLU A 254 -23.45 15.94 -4.59
CA GLU A 254 -23.30 14.59 -5.14
C GLU A 254 -22.37 13.67 -4.32
N TYR A 255 -21.34 14.21 -3.66
CA TYR A 255 -20.32 13.41 -2.99
C TYR A 255 -20.45 13.39 -1.47
N ARG A 256 -21.44 14.08 -0.89
CA ARG A 256 -21.62 14.20 0.57
C ARG A 256 -21.72 12.85 1.28
N ASP A 257 -22.46 11.91 0.70
CA ASP A 257 -22.64 10.56 1.27
C ASP A 257 -21.53 9.58 0.86
N LYS A 258 -20.62 10.00 -0.02
CA LYS A 258 -19.56 9.16 -0.59
C LYS A 258 -18.21 9.36 0.09
N ILE A 259 -17.99 10.56 0.67
CA ILE A 259 -16.76 10.96 1.34
C ILE A 259 -17.00 10.98 2.85
N LEU A 260 -16.44 10.00 3.55
CA LEU A 260 -16.53 9.91 5.01
C LEU A 260 -15.26 10.46 5.65
N MET A 261 -15.41 11.33 6.65
CA MET A 261 -14.27 11.96 7.32
C MET A 261 -14.08 11.36 8.71
N TYR A 262 -12.92 10.78 8.97
CA TYR A 262 -12.61 10.11 10.22
C TYR A 262 -11.50 10.84 10.97
N SER A 263 -11.78 11.17 12.23
CA SER A 263 -10.86 11.85 13.14
C SER A 263 -10.23 10.82 14.07
N ILE A 264 -8.90 10.66 13.97
CA ILE A 264 -8.15 9.73 14.83
C ILE A 264 -8.23 10.17 16.30
N SER A 265 -8.07 11.48 16.58
CA SER A 265 -8.04 11.98 17.97
C SER A 265 -9.34 11.76 18.73
N THR A 266 -10.47 11.69 18.02
CA THR A 266 -11.80 11.45 18.62
C THR A 266 -12.29 10.03 18.35
N ASN A 267 -11.53 9.24 17.59
CA ASN A 267 -11.89 7.89 17.15
C ASN A 267 -13.30 7.81 16.56
N SER A 268 -13.66 8.79 15.72
CA SER A 268 -15.05 8.96 15.25
C SER A 268 -15.16 9.60 13.87
N PHE A 269 -16.27 9.32 13.20
CA PHE A 269 -16.66 10.08 12.01
C PHE A 269 -17.09 11.50 12.37
N VAL A 270 -16.75 12.44 11.50
CA VAL A 270 -17.12 13.86 11.60
C VAL A 270 -17.98 14.21 10.39
N SER A 271 -19.15 14.77 10.64
CA SER A 271 -20.07 15.21 9.58
C SER A 271 -19.69 16.59 9.07
N LEU A 272 -20.16 16.89 7.85
CA LEU A 272 -20.25 18.27 7.37
C LEU A 272 -21.18 19.09 8.29
N VAL A 273 -21.01 20.41 8.29
CA VAL A 273 -21.76 21.36 9.15
C VAL A 273 -22.51 22.44 8.38
#